data_AF-A0A0N4XEX6-F1
#
_entry.id   AF-A0A0N4XEX6-F1
#
_cell.length_a   1.000
_cell.length_b   1.000
_cell.length_c   1.000
_cell.angle_alpha   90.00
_cell.angle_beta   90.00
_cell.angle_gamma   90.00
#
_symmetry.space_group_name_H-M   'P 1'
#
loop_
_entity.id
_entity.type
_entity.pdbx_description
1 polymer ?
#
loop_
_entity_poly.entity_id
_entity_poly.type
_entity_poly.pdbx_seq_one_letter_code
_entity_poly.pdbx_strand_id
1 'polypeptide(L)'
;MVTLSDAIFCYITNSTEFIANRRRISTENYTNRFCRRQNFAENLTLAQEAVKPRTQFVLVRHPIDRFLSAFVNKCIIERQETIDACFSCDGNMSCFVERLTEHLRNTYENNGDYTYIASHFAPQTW
;
A
#
# COMPACT_ATOMS: atom_id res chain seq x y z
N MET A 1 0.58 -1.36 0.32
CA MET A 1 1.65 -1.45 1.35
C MET A 1 2.84 -2.17 0.70
N VAL A 2 3.69 -1.41 0.00
CA VAL A 2 4.73 -1.95 -0.91
C VAL A 2 6.05 -2.22 -0.18
N THR A 3 6.28 -1.55 0.96
CA THR A 3 7.56 -1.54 1.68
C THR A 3 7.91 -2.86 2.35
N LEU A 4 6.93 -3.54 2.96
CA LEU A 4 7.18 -4.83 3.61
C LEU A 4 7.51 -5.91 2.58
N SER A 5 6.76 -5.96 1.47
CA SER A 5 7.03 -6.90 0.38
C SER A 5 8.41 -6.65 -0.23
N ASP A 6 8.76 -5.39 -0.52
CA ASP A 6 10.09 -5.02 -1.04
C ASP A 6 11.22 -5.51 -0.10
N ALA A 7 11.07 -5.30 1.21
CA ALA A 7 12.02 -5.79 2.21
C ALA A 7 12.16 -7.31 2.26
N ILE A 8 11.04 -8.04 2.18
CA ILE A 8 11.02 -9.51 2.16
C ILE A 8 11.73 -10.02 0.90
N PHE A 9 11.38 -9.49 -0.27
CA PHE A 9 12.01 -9.92 -1.53
C PHE A 9 13.48 -9.54 -1.61
N CYS A 10 13.85 -8.37 -1.09
CA CYS A 10 15.24 -7.97 -0.91
C CYS A 10 16.03 -8.98 -0.07
N TYR A 11 15.47 -9.40 1.08
CA TYR A 11 16.11 -10.42 1.90
C TYR A 11 16.21 -11.78 1.20
N ILE A 12 15.16 -12.22 0.49
CA ILE A 12 15.15 -13.51 -0.22
C ILE A 12 16.16 -13.52 -1.37
N THR A 13 16.26 -12.42 -2.12
CA THR A 13 17.12 -12.32 -3.32
C THR A 13 18.58 -11.99 -2.99
N ASN A 14 18.84 -11.24 -1.91
CA ASN A 14 20.17 -10.77 -1.55
C ASN A 14 20.44 -10.86 -0.03
N SER A 15 20.23 -12.06 0.53
CA SER A 15 20.33 -12.30 1.99
C SER A 15 21.70 -11.97 2.56
N THR A 16 22.79 -12.35 1.87
CA THR A 16 24.17 -12.09 2.31
C THR A 16 24.43 -10.61 2.50
N GLU A 17 24.09 -9.78 1.51
CA GLU A 17 24.34 -8.33 1.60
C GLU A 17 23.39 -7.64 2.58
N PHE A 18 22.13 -8.10 2.64
CA PHE A 18 21.15 -7.60 3.60
C PHE A 18 21.61 -7.82 5.06
N ILE A 19 22.11 -9.02 5.37
CA ILE A 19 22.64 -9.36 6.70
C ILE A 19 23.97 -8.63 6.96
N ALA A 20 24.88 -8.57 5.99
CA ALA A 20 26.16 -7.87 6.14
C ALA A 20 25.98 -6.38 6.48
N ASN A 21 24.96 -5.74 5.90
CA ASN A 21 24.59 -4.36 6.20
C ASN A 21 23.69 -4.21 7.44
N ARG A 22 23.51 -5.28 8.23
CA ARG A 22 22.72 -5.32 9.46
C ARG A 22 21.28 -4.81 9.28
N ARG A 23 20.71 -5.03 8.09
CA ARG A 23 19.33 -4.63 7.77
C ARG A 23 18.35 -5.53 8.49
N ARG A 24 17.16 -5.00 8.79
CA ARG A 24 16.04 -5.77 9.36
C ARG A 24 14.78 -5.43 8.61
N ILE A 25 14.00 -6.43 8.22
CA ILE A 25 12.71 -6.27 7.54
C ILE A 25 11.80 -5.29 8.32
N SER A 26 11.79 -5.37 9.65
CA SER A 26 10.99 -4.51 10.53
C SER A 26 11.41 -3.04 10.55
N THR A 27 12.60 -2.70 10.04
CA THR A 27 13.13 -1.33 10.00
C THR A 27 13.14 -0.72 8.60
N GLU A 28 12.78 -1.50 7.57
CA GLU A 28 12.57 -1.00 6.22
C GLU A 28 11.27 -0.20 6.17
N ASN A 29 11.30 0.99 5.55
CA ASN A 29 10.14 1.85 5.39
C ASN A 29 10.20 2.56 4.04
N TYR A 30 9.33 3.53 3.77
CA TYR A 30 9.29 4.17 2.44
C TYR A 30 10.60 4.90 2.08
N THR A 31 11.23 5.57 3.05
CA THR A 31 12.45 6.37 2.86
C THR A 31 13.73 5.54 2.97
N ASN A 32 13.75 4.56 3.86
CA ASN A 32 14.88 3.68 4.13
C ASN A 32 14.64 2.28 3.54
N ARG A 33 15.04 2.08 2.28
CA ARG A 33 14.90 0.81 1.54
C ARG A 33 16.24 0.34 1.01
N PHE A 34 16.68 -0.85 1.41
CA PHE A 34 17.98 -1.40 1.01
C PHE A 34 18.02 -1.73 -0.49
N CYS A 35 17.12 -2.59 -0.97
CA CYS A 35 17.05 -2.97 -2.40
C CYS A 35 16.15 -2.05 -3.22
N ARG A 36 16.09 -0.75 -2.91
CA ARG A 36 15.21 0.20 -3.60
C ARG A 36 15.41 0.10 -5.12
N ARG A 37 14.31 -0.13 -5.85
CA ARG A 37 14.27 -0.27 -7.34
C ARG A 37 14.95 -1.52 -7.90
N GLN A 38 15.34 -2.50 -7.10
CA GLN A 38 15.92 -3.76 -7.62
C GLN A 38 14.87 -4.85 -7.83
N ASN A 39 13.85 -4.93 -6.97
CA ASN A 39 12.80 -5.96 -7.01
C ASN A 39 11.40 -5.35 -7.19
N PHE A 40 11.30 -4.30 -8.01
CA PHE A 40 10.08 -3.51 -8.14
C PHE A 40 9.83 -3.13 -9.59
N ALA A 41 8.56 -3.22 -10.00
CA ALA A 41 8.08 -2.71 -11.28
C ALA A 41 6.91 -1.76 -11.02
N GLU A 42 6.90 -0.62 -11.73
CA GLU A 42 5.91 0.45 -11.54
C GLU A 42 4.54 0.13 -12.15
N ASN A 43 4.48 -0.82 -13.08
CA ASN A 43 3.24 -1.29 -13.66
C ASN A 43 3.25 -2.81 -13.86
N LEU A 44 2.03 -3.36 -14.01
CA LEU A 44 1.81 -4.80 -14.12
C LEU A 44 2.47 -5.40 -15.36
N THR A 45 2.48 -4.68 -16.49
CA THR A 45 3.09 -5.16 -17.74
C THR A 45 4.59 -5.40 -17.57
N LEU A 46 5.32 -4.43 -17.02
CA LEU A 46 6.74 -4.55 -16.73
C LEU A 46 7.01 -5.69 -15.73
N ALA A 47 6.17 -5.84 -14.71
CA ALA A 47 6.28 -6.94 -13.76
C ALA A 47 6.09 -8.32 -14.42
N GLN A 48 5.16 -8.43 -15.36
CA GLN A 48 4.86 -9.65 -16.11
C GLN A 48 5.96 -10.00 -17.12
N GLU A 49 6.61 -9.00 -17.71
CA GLU A 49 7.72 -9.20 -18.64
C GLU A 49 9.00 -9.62 -17.93
N ALA A 50 9.25 -9.08 -16.72
CA ALA A 50 10.48 -9.31 -15.96
C ALA A 50 10.59 -10.72 -15.35
N VAL A 51 9.48 -11.46 -15.16
CA VAL A 51 9.48 -12.75 -14.44
C VAL A 51 8.79 -13.84 -15.26
N LYS A 52 9.57 -14.78 -15.82
CA LYS A 52 9.07 -15.96 -16.56
C LYS A 52 9.93 -17.21 -16.31
N PRO A 53 9.35 -18.37 -15.91
CA PRO A 53 7.99 -18.58 -15.41
C PRO A 53 7.78 -17.94 -14.03
N ARG A 54 6.53 -17.64 -13.66
CA ARG A 54 6.21 -16.93 -12.42
C ARG A 54 5.22 -17.68 -11.53
N THR A 55 5.50 -17.67 -10.24
CA THR A 55 4.53 -18.02 -9.19
C THR A 55 3.99 -16.73 -8.61
N GLN A 56 2.68 -16.51 -8.73
CA GLN A 56 2.01 -15.37 -8.12
C GLN A 56 1.51 -15.79 -6.74
N PHE A 57 1.68 -14.90 -5.75
CA PHE A 57 1.08 -15.05 -4.44
C PHE A 57 0.55 -13.70 -3.95
N VAL A 58 -0.37 -13.76 -3.00
CA VAL A 58 -0.96 -12.58 -2.36
C VAL A 58 -0.99 -12.81 -0.85
N LEU A 59 -0.76 -11.75 -0.09
CA LEU A 59 -0.93 -11.75 1.36
C LEU A 59 -2.27 -11.09 1.69
N VAL A 60 -3.22 -11.89 2.17
CA VAL A 60 -4.56 -11.43 2.53
C VAL A 60 -4.66 -11.26 4.04
N ARG A 61 -5.35 -10.21 4.49
CA ARG A 61 -5.69 -9.96 5.88
C ARG A 61 -7.21 -9.81 6.02
N HIS A 62 -7.74 -10.05 7.21
CA HIS A 62 -9.15 -9.79 7.50
C HIS A 62 -9.54 -8.36 7.06
N PRO A 63 -10.66 -8.17 6.34
CA PRO A 63 -10.99 -6.87 5.74
C PRO A 63 -11.10 -5.74 6.75
N ILE A 64 -11.69 -6.00 7.93
CA ILE A 64 -11.82 -4.99 8.99
C ILE A 64 -10.45 -4.58 9.52
N ASP A 65 -9.56 -5.53 9.77
CA ASP A 65 -8.21 -5.22 10.26
C ASP A 65 -7.40 -4.42 9.25
N ARG A 66 -7.51 -4.78 7.96
CA ARG A 66 -6.87 -4.04 6.87
C ARG A 66 -7.38 -2.59 6.85
N PHE A 67 -8.70 -2.42 6.94
CA PHE A 67 -9.34 -1.11 6.98
C PHE A 67 -8.88 -0.28 8.17
N LEU A 68 -8.93 -0.82 9.39
CA LEU A 68 -8.50 -0.12 10.60
C LEU A 68 -7.02 0.26 10.55
N SER A 69 -6.16 -0.64 10.08
CA SER A 69 -4.73 -0.37 9.90
C SER A 69 -4.49 0.78 8.92
N ALA A 70 -5.22 0.82 7.80
CA ALA A 70 -5.11 1.89 6.82
C ALA A 70 -5.66 3.21 7.37
N PHE A 71 -6.79 3.19 8.07
CA PHE A 71 -7.40 4.37 8.70
C PHE A 71 -6.46 5.02 9.72
N VAL A 72 -5.89 4.23 10.63
CA VAL A 72 -4.92 4.73 11.60
C VAL A 72 -3.69 5.31 10.91
N ASN A 73 -3.13 4.60 9.92
CA ASN A 73 -1.93 5.10 9.23
C ASN A 73 -2.22 6.39 8.44
N LYS A 74 -3.26 6.42 7.61
CA LYS A 74 -3.52 7.51 6.65
C LYS A 74 -4.30 8.69 7.23
N CYS A 75 -5.24 8.44 8.15
CA CYS A 75 -6.16 9.46 8.63
C CYS A 75 -5.85 9.98 10.04
N ILE A 76 -5.04 9.23 10.81
CA ILE A 76 -4.66 9.60 12.17
C ILE A 76 -3.18 9.99 12.23
N ILE A 77 -2.27 9.13 11.75
CA ILE A 77 -0.82 9.35 11.85
C ILE A 77 -0.32 10.31 10.76
N GLU A 78 -0.66 10.06 9.49
CA GLU A 78 -0.15 10.85 8.33
C GLU A 78 -1.02 12.08 7.98
N ARG A 79 -1.98 12.45 8.83
CA ARG A 79 -3.02 13.44 8.53
C ARG A 79 -2.51 14.82 8.08
N GLN A 80 -1.27 15.18 8.40
CA GLN A 80 -0.70 16.51 8.14
C GLN A 80 -0.22 16.73 6.70
N GLU A 81 -0.19 15.69 5.84
CA GLU A 81 0.45 15.81 4.52
C GLU A 81 -0.45 16.36 3.40
N THR A 82 -1.78 16.47 3.58
CA THR A 82 -2.68 17.09 2.59
C THR A 82 -3.88 17.82 3.23
N ILE A 83 -4.25 18.99 2.67
CA ILE A 83 -5.34 19.85 3.17
C ILE A 83 -6.72 19.15 3.17
N ASP A 84 -6.89 18.11 2.35
CA ASP A 84 -8.12 17.31 2.24
C ASP A 84 -7.93 15.84 2.69
N ALA A 85 -6.95 15.57 3.56
CA ALA A 85 -6.67 14.23 4.05
C ALA A 85 -7.93 13.57 4.64
N CYS A 86 -8.28 12.39 4.12
CA CYS A 86 -9.41 11.58 4.59
C CYS A 86 -10.76 12.34 4.63
N PHE A 87 -11.05 13.09 3.57
CA PHE A 87 -12.33 13.79 3.35
C PHE A 87 -12.67 14.82 4.44
N SER A 88 -11.65 15.40 5.08
CA SER A 88 -11.80 16.39 6.15
C SER A 88 -12.67 15.91 7.31
N CYS A 89 -12.73 14.59 7.52
CA CYS A 89 -13.50 13.97 8.61
C CYS A 89 -12.82 14.05 9.97
N ASP A 90 -11.63 14.64 10.03
CA ASP A 90 -10.89 14.84 11.27
C ASP A 90 -10.73 13.61 12.18
N GLY A 91 -10.59 12.42 11.58
CA GLY A 91 -10.37 11.18 12.31
C GLY A 91 -11.65 10.60 12.90
N ASN A 92 -12.81 11.20 12.60
CA ASN A 92 -14.10 10.58 12.80
C ASN A 92 -14.28 9.45 11.78
N MET A 93 -14.30 8.20 12.28
CA MET A 93 -14.39 7.01 11.44
C MET A 93 -15.74 6.89 10.73
N SER A 94 -16.85 7.26 11.40
CA SER A 94 -18.18 7.20 10.80
C SER A 94 -18.30 8.14 9.61
N CYS A 95 -17.88 9.40 9.77
CA CYS A 95 -17.79 10.37 8.68
C CYS A 95 -16.93 9.82 7.54
N PHE A 96 -15.76 9.25 7.86
CA PHE A 96 -14.86 8.74 6.84
C PHE A 96 -15.47 7.59 6.05
N VAL A 97 -16.15 6.64 6.72
CA VAL A 97 -16.82 5.51 6.05
C VAL A 97 -17.95 6.01 5.15
N GLU A 98 -18.74 6.98 5.60
CA GLU A 98 -19.81 7.60 4.79
C GLU A 98 -19.22 8.25 3.53
N ARG A 99 -18.24 9.14 3.68
CA ARG A 99 -17.58 9.84 2.57
C ARG A 99 -16.84 8.90 1.62
N LEU A 100 -16.15 7.89 2.15
CA LEU A 100 -15.49 6.87 1.34
C LEU A 100 -16.50 6.09 0.50
N THR A 101 -17.65 5.74 1.08
CA THR A 101 -18.69 5.00 0.37
C THR A 101 -19.29 5.84 -0.76
N GLU A 102 -19.58 7.11 -0.50
CA GLU A 102 -20.01 8.08 -1.52
C GLU A 102 -18.97 8.19 -2.65
N HIS A 103 -17.69 8.38 -2.29
CA HIS A 103 -16.58 8.50 -3.22
C HIS A 103 -16.43 7.26 -4.11
N LEU A 104 -16.45 6.07 -3.52
CA LEU A 104 -16.30 4.81 -4.26
C LEU A 104 -17.48 4.54 -5.19
N ARG A 105 -18.71 4.83 -4.75
CA ARG A 105 -19.91 4.71 -5.60
C ARG A 105 -19.83 5.65 -6.79
N ASN A 106 -19.51 6.93 -6.54
CA ASN A 106 -19.35 7.93 -7.59
C ASN A 106 -18.24 7.55 -8.58
N THR A 107 -17.12 7.01 -8.09
CA THR A 107 -16.02 6.52 -8.93
C THR A 107 -16.48 5.39 -9.84
N TYR A 108 -17.25 4.44 -9.32
CA TYR A 108 -17.80 3.32 -10.10
C TYR A 108 -18.82 3.79 -11.15
N GLU A 109 -19.72 4.70 -10.79
CA GLU A 109 -20.80 5.17 -11.67
C GLU A 109 -20.30 6.08 -12.79
N ASN A 110 -19.28 6.91 -12.50
CA ASN A 110 -18.81 7.95 -13.42
C ASN A 110 -17.44 7.67 -14.04
N ASN A 111 -16.90 6.46 -13.90
CA ASN A 111 -15.50 6.13 -14.27
C ASN A 111 -14.51 7.16 -13.71
N GLY A 112 -14.65 7.46 -12.41
CA GLY A 112 -13.83 8.44 -11.74
C GLY A 112 -12.35 8.06 -11.74
N ASP A 113 -11.49 9.08 -11.70
CA ASP A 113 -10.05 8.90 -11.68
C ASP A 113 -9.52 8.27 -10.38
N TYR A 114 -8.30 7.76 -10.48
CA TYR A 114 -7.50 7.34 -9.33
C TYR A 114 -7.38 8.46 -8.29
N THR A 115 -7.68 8.15 -7.02
CA THR A 115 -7.36 9.04 -5.89
C THR A 115 -6.45 8.35 -4.88
N TYR A 116 -5.64 9.13 -4.17
CA TYR A 116 -4.75 8.62 -3.12
C TYR A 116 -5.52 7.87 -2.02
N ILE A 117 -6.71 8.34 -1.64
CA ILE A 117 -7.55 7.66 -0.66
C ILE A 117 -8.14 6.37 -1.24
N ALA A 118 -8.66 6.39 -2.47
CA ALA A 118 -9.20 5.19 -3.10
C ALA A 118 -8.13 4.09 -3.23
N SER A 119 -6.88 4.42 -3.53
CA SER A 119 -5.82 3.41 -3.68
C SER A 119 -5.46 2.67 -2.38
N HIS A 120 -5.74 3.28 -1.22
CA HIS A 120 -5.51 2.67 0.08
C HIS A 120 -6.76 1.95 0.62
N PHE A 121 -7.96 2.45 0.32
CA PHE A 121 -9.19 1.99 0.97
C PHE A 121 -10.18 1.27 0.05
N ALA A 122 -10.06 1.38 -1.27
CA ALA A 122 -10.90 0.63 -2.19
C ALA A 122 -10.82 -0.88 -1.88
N PRO A 123 -11.95 -1.60 -2.01
CA PRO A 123 -11.94 -3.06 -1.93
C PRO A 123 -10.97 -3.61 -2.96
N GLN A 124 -10.04 -4.45 -2.51
CA GLN A 124 -9.17 -5.18 -3.42
C GLN A 124 -9.88 -6.49 -3.79
N THR A 125 -10.27 -6.63 -5.06
CA THR A 125 -10.70 -7.90 -5.62
C THR A 125 -9.46 -8.71 -6.01
N TRP A 126 -9.43 -9.97 -5.62
CA TRP A 126 -8.37 -10.94 -5.95
C TRP A 126 -8.84 -11.90 -7.02
#